data_AF-A0A8B7BU73-F1
#
_entry.id   AF-A0A8B7BU73-F1
#
_cell.length_a   1.000
_cell.length_b   1.000
_cell.length_c   1.000
_cell.angle_alpha   90.00
_cell.angle_beta   90.00
_cell.angle_gamma   90.00
#
_symmetry.space_group_name_H-M   'P 1'
#
loop_
_entity.id
_entity.type
_entity.pdbx_description
1 polymer ?
#
loop_
_entity_poly.entity_id
_entity_poly.type
_entity_poly.pdbx_seq_one_letter_code
_entity_poly.pdbx_strand_id
1 'polypeptide(L)'
;MNTLKAIQTSFPPPNQSFAHGKITASRRQRLILCFCNSKEAGSGSSSPSEGDKRKQELLARIAMLQAQKVRLTDFLDERSAYLTQFAEDATAEFDKIGENALKELDEASSRIMENLENRMQAFEETAEISKQEIEKNERILEDFEDKIERDRNEGLFFKNLREKAPPGKAEAEAKLEGQKIREVTKESAGSKIRRNIYLALMSLLLVTIGNAVLATPEVEWRKVAALGLIFFGLLAQYIYEQSLSSTTEKTDKNKE
;
A
#
# COMPACT_ATOMS: atom_id res chain seq x y z
N MET A 1 -15.13 -3.89 27.24
CA MET A 1 -16.58 -3.63 27.11
C MET A 1 -16.72 -2.50 26.10
N ASN A 2 -16.92 -2.85 24.83
CA ASN A 2 -16.91 -1.88 23.73
C ASN A 2 -18.33 -1.80 23.18
N THR A 3 -19.01 -0.70 23.43
CA THR A 3 -20.37 -0.42 22.93
C THR A 3 -20.26 0.36 21.62
N LEU A 4 -20.35 -0.36 20.48
CA LEU A 4 -20.52 0.28 19.18
C LEU A 4 -22.00 0.62 19.00
N LYS A 5 -22.30 1.92 18.93
CA LYS A 5 -23.64 2.46 18.69
C LYS A 5 -23.87 2.51 17.17
N ALA A 6 -24.73 1.63 16.66
CA ALA A 6 -25.12 1.64 15.25
C ALA A 6 -26.02 2.84 14.95
N ILE A 7 -25.67 3.62 13.93
CA ILE A 7 -26.51 4.70 13.39
C ILE A 7 -27.39 4.06 12.33
N GLN A 8 -28.69 3.98 12.62
CA GLN A 8 -29.72 3.48 11.72
C GLN A 8 -30.17 4.64 10.81
N THR A 9 -29.80 4.61 9.54
CA THR A 9 -30.33 5.54 8.52
C THR A 9 -31.43 4.83 7.73
N SER A 10 -32.69 5.17 8.01
CA SER A 10 -33.81 4.77 7.15
C SER A 10 -33.98 5.80 6.04
N PHE A 11 -33.73 5.41 4.79
CA PHE A 11 -34.12 6.19 3.62
C PHE A 11 -35.57 5.82 3.23
N PRO A 12 -36.48 6.79 3.03
CA PRO A 12 -37.77 6.49 2.44
C PRO A 12 -37.63 6.27 0.91
N PRO A 13 -38.53 5.47 0.29
CA PRO A 13 -38.48 5.21 -1.15
C PRO A 13 -38.87 6.47 -1.95
N PRO A 14 -38.31 6.65 -3.17
CA PRO A 14 -38.68 7.77 -4.02
C PRO A 14 -40.02 7.47 -4.71
N ASN A 15 -41.09 8.11 -4.26
CA ASN A 15 -42.33 8.16 -5.01
C ASN A 15 -42.15 9.10 -6.22
N GLN A 16 -41.67 8.55 -7.34
CA GLN A 16 -41.74 9.21 -8.64
C GLN A 16 -43.18 9.22 -9.14
N SER A 17 -43.80 10.39 -9.14
CA SER A 17 -44.94 10.69 -10.01
C SER A 17 -44.68 12.03 -10.70
N PHE A 18 -43.90 11.99 -11.78
CA PHE A 18 -43.78 13.12 -12.69
C PHE A 18 -45.01 13.18 -13.57
N ALA A 19 -46.03 13.93 -13.14
CA ALA A 19 -47.07 14.39 -14.04
C ALA A 19 -46.44 15.42 -15.00
N HIS A 20 -46.05 14.95 -16.17
CA HIS A 20 -45.57 15.77 -17.29
C HIS A 20 -46.74 16.61 -17.83
N GLY A 21 -46.96 17.78 -17.25
CA GLY A 21 -47.83 18.80 -17.81
C GLY A 21 -47.19 19.40 -19.05
N LYS A 22 -47.43 18.81 -20.22
CA LYS A 22 -47.12 19.44 -21.52
C LYS A 22 -47.99 20.70 -21.68
N ILE A 23 -47.47 21.84 -21.26
CA ILE A 23 -48.06 23.14 -21.59
C ILE A 23 -47.59 23.49 -23.00
N THR A 24 -48.38 23.10 -24.00
CA THR A 24 -48.24 23.64 -25.35
C THR A 24 -48.70 25.10 -25.34
N ALA A 25 -47.77 26.03 -25.18
CA ALA A 25 -48.04 27.46 -25.31
C ALA A 25 -48.19 27.83 -26.79
N SER A 26 -49.42 27.75 -27.31
CA SER A 26 -49.80 28.37 -28.59
C SER A 26 -49.66 29.90 -28.48
N ARG A 27 -48.51 30.43 -28.91
CA ARG A 27 -48.21 31.86 -29.02
C ARG A 27 -49.01 32.48 -30.18
N ARG A 28 -50.27 32.88 -29.93
CA ARG A 28 -50.99 33.82 -30.83
C ARG A 28 -50.57 35.25 -30.48
N GLN A 29 -49.58 35.78 -31.19
CA GLN A 29 -49.31 37.22 -31.21
C GLN A 29 -50.51 37.93 -31.85
N ARG A 30 -51.29 38.68 -31.06
CA ARG A 30 -52.18 39.71 -31.60
C ARG A 30 -51.35 40.94 -31.90
N LEU A 31 -51.05 41.17 -33.17
CA LEU A 31 -50.64 42.48 -33.68
C LEU A 31 -51.86 43.39 -33.63
N ILE A 32 -51.90 44.33 -32.69
CA ILE A 32 -52.89 45.40 -32.69
C ILE A 32 -52.36 46.46 -33.66
N LEU A 33 -52.79 46.38 -34.92
CA LEU A 33 -52.66 47.45 -35.91
C LEU A 33 -53.54 48.61 -35.46
N CYS A 34 -52.91 49.72 -35.07
CA CYS A 34 -53.56 50.98 -34.80
C CYS A 34 -53.84 51.69 -36.15
N PHE A 35 -55.08 51.65 -36.62
CA PHE A 35 -55.51 52.42 -37.79
C PHE A 35 -55.90 53.84 -37.34
N CYS A 36 -55.06 54.83 -37.64
CA CYS A 36 -55.43 56.25 -37.57
C CYS A 36 -56.24 56.62 -38.82
N ASN A 37 -57.55 56.86 -38.64
CA ASN A 37 -58.37 57.50 -39.68
C ASN A 37 -58.15 59.01 -39.64
N SER A 38 -57.62 59.57 -40.73
CA SER A 38 -57.69 61.00 -41.03
C SER A 38 -58.77 61.24 -42.09
N LYS A 39 -59.79 62.05 -41.75
CA LYS A 39 -60.53 62.89 -42.71
C LYS A 39 -61.41 63.93 -41.98
N GLU A 40 -60.90 65.15 -42.08
CA GLU A 40 -61.42 66.53 -42.04
C GLU A 40 -62.87 66.92 -41.66
N ALA A 41 -62.87 68.04 -40.92
CA ALA A 41 -63.70 69.24 -41.02
C ALA A 41 -65.03 69.31 -40.26
N GLY A 42 -64.97 69.98 -39.10
CA GLY A 42 -66.11 70.57 -38.39
C GLY A 42 -65.64 71.34 -37.16
N SER A 43 -65.65 72.67 -37.26
CA SER A 43 -65.21 73.65 -36.27
C SER A 43 -65.84 73.45 -34.88
N GLY A 44 -65.00 73.50 -33.84
CA GLY A 44 -65.42 73.52 -32.43
C GLY A 44 -64.24 73.32 -31.50
N SER A 45 -63.76 74.40 -30.88
CA SER A 45 -62.72 74.39 -29.86
C SER A 45 -63.06 73.42 -28.71
N SER A 46 -62.27 72.36 -28.55
CA SER A 46 -62.05 71.71 -27.24
C SER A 46 -60.68 71.03 -27.23
N SER A 47 -59.92 71.34 -26.17
CA SER A 47 -58.57 70.90 -25.81
C SER A 47 -58.26 69.42 -26.04
N PRO A 48 -56.97 69.00 -26.09
CA PRO A 48 -56.61 67.58 -26.11
C PRO A 48 -57.30 66.94 -24.91
N SER A 49 -58.24 66.02 -25.17
CA SER A 49 -59.01 65.34 -24.13
C SER A 49 -58.03 64.64 -23.18
N GLU A 50 -57.77 65.27 -22.04
CA GLU A 50 -56.91 64.75 -20.98
C GLU A 50 -57.51 63.40 -20.56
N GLY A 51 -56.81 62.32 -20.95
CA GLY A 51 -57.28 60.96 -20.70
C GLY A 51 -57.53 60.73 -19.21
N ASP A 52 -58.56 59.94 -18.89
CA ASP A 52 -58.94 59.64 -17.51
C ASP A 52 -57.73 59.15 -16.69
N LYS A 53 -57.30 59.97 -15.72
CA LYS A 53 -56.10 59.76 -14.90
C LYS A 53 -56.12 58.39 -14.21
N ARG A 54 -57.30 57.89 -13.83
CA ARG A 54 -57.46 56.57 -13.20
C ARG A 54 -57.16 55.43 -14.18
N LYS A 55 -57.55 55.57 -15.44
CA LYS A 55 -57.28 54.56 -16.48
C LYS A 55 -55.80 54.55 -16.85
N GLN A 56 -55.17 55.72 -16.90
CA GLN A 56 -53.73 55.84 -17.15
C GLN A 56 -52.89 55.21 -16.02
N GLU A 57 -53.27 55.46 -14.76
CA GLU A 57 -52.61 54.83 -13.61
C GLU A 57 -52.79 53.31 -13.62
N LEU A 58 -53.99 52.81 -13.94
CA LEU A 58 -54.26 51.37 -14.05
C LEU A 58 -53.40 50.73 -15.15
N LEU A 59 -53.30 51.37 -16.32
CA LEU A 59 -52.44 50.91 -17.41
C LEU A 59 -50.95 50.89 -17.00
N ALA A 60 -50.48 51.91 -16.28
CA ALA A 60 -49.11 51.94 -15.78
C ALA A 60 -48.83 50.79 -14.80
N ARG A 61 -49.77 50.48 -13.89
CA ARG A 61 -49.66 49.33 -12.97
C ARG A 61 -49.65 48.00 -13.72
N ILE A 62 -50.49 47.84 -14.74
CA ILE A 62 -50.51 46.63 -15.57
C ILE A 62 -49.18 46.47 -16.32
N ALA A 63 -48.66 47.54 -16.91
CA ALA A 63 -47.36 47.51 -17.60
C ALA A 63 -46.22 47.16 -16.64
N MET A 64 -46.20 47.74 -15.43
CA MET A 64 -45.22 47.41 -14.40
C MET A 64 -45.29 45.94 -13.99
N LEU A 65 -46.48 45.40 -13.76
CA LEU A 65 -46.68 43.98 -13.43
C LEU A 65 -46.26 43.06 -14.57
N GLN A 66 -46.53 43.43 -15.81
CA GLN A 66 -46.09 42.68 -16.99
C GLN A 66 -44.56 42.68 -17.10
N ALA A 67 -43.90 43.81 -16.85
CA ALA A 67 -42.44 43.89 -16.87
C ALA A 67 -41.81 43.05 -15.75
N GLN A 68 -42.38 43.09 -14.54
CA GLN A 68 -41.93 42.25 -13.42
C GLN A 68 -42.14 40.76 -13.70
N LYS A 69 -43.26 40.40 -14.34
CA LYS A 69 -43.53 39.02 -14.76
C LYS A 69 -42.47 38.51 -15.72
N VAL A 70 -42.16 39.28 -16.77
CA VAL A 70 -41.11 38.90 -17.75
C VAL A 70 -39.78 38.71 -17.04
N ARG A 71 -39.37 39.67 -16.21
CA ARG A 71 -38.10 39.57 -15.46
C ARG A 71 -38.02 38.35 -14.54
N LEU A 72 -39.12 38.01 -13.86
CA LEU A 72 -39.17 36.85 -12.98
C LEU A 72 -39.13 35.54 -13.77
N THR A 73 -39.84 35.49 -14.91
CA THR A 73 -39.79 34.33 -15.80
C THR A 73 -38.39 34.13 -16.36
N ASP A 74 -37.73 35.18 -16.84
CA ASP A 74 -36.36 35.08 -17.37
C ASP A 74 -35.38 34.58 -16.29
N PHE A 75 -35.49 35.08 -15.06
CA PHE A 75 -34.65 34.62 -13.94
C PHE A 75 -34.93 33.15 -13.57
N LEU A 76 -36.20 32.73 -13.60
CA LEU A 76 -36.57 31.34 -13.32
C LEU A 76 -36.04 30.41 -14.41
N ASP A 77 -36.13 30.82 -15.68
CA ASP A 77 -35.63 30.07 -16.81
C ASP A 77 -34.10 29.92 -16.73
N GLU A 78 -33.37 31.01 -16.44
CA GLU A 78 -31.90 30.98 -16.25
C GLU A 78 -31.49 30.05 -15.11
N ARG A 79 -32.17 30.12 -13.96
CA ARG A 79 -31.89 29.25 -12.81
C ARG A 79 -32.23 27.79 -13.09
N SER A 80 -33.30 27.53 -13.84
CA SER A 80 -33.67 26.17 -14.23
C SER A 80 -32.64 25.56 -15.20
N ALA A 81 -32.14 26.35 -16.15
CA ALA A 81 -31.09 25.94 -17.06
C ALA A 81 -29.79 25.65 -16.30
N TYR A 82 -29.39 26.54 -15.38
CA TYR A 82 -28.21 26.34 -14.54
C TYR A 82 -28.30 25.05 -13.70
N LEU A 83 -29.44 24.79 -13.06
CA LEU A 83 -29.63 23.57 -12.27
C LEU A 83 -29.61 22.31 -13.15
N THR A 84 -30.13 22.39 -14.38
CA THR A 84 -30.08 21.29 -15.34
C THR A 84 -28.64 20.99 -15.73
N GLN A 85 -27.88 22.03 -16.11
CA GLN A 85 -26.45 21.90 -16.42
C GLN A 85 -25.66 21.35 -15.24
N PHE A 86 -25.91 21.83 -14.03
CA PHE A 86 -25.25 21.33 -12.83
C PHE A 86 -25.52 19.84 -12.61
N ALA A 87 -26.75 19.38 -12.84
CA ALA A 87 -27.10 17.97 -12.71
C ALA A 87 -26.44 17.10 -13.80
N GLU A 88 -26.38 17.58 -15.04
CA GLU A 88 -25.69 16.92 -16.15
C GLU A 88 -24.18 16.83 -15.90
N ASP A 89 -23.55 17.93 -15.51
CA ASP A 89 -22.13 18.00 -15.19
C ASP A 89 -21.78 17.07 -14.02
N ALA A 90 -22.59 17.09 -12.95
CA ALA A 90 -22.38 16.18 -11.82
C ALA A 90 -22.49 14.71 -12.23
N THR A 91 -23.47 14.36 -13.08
CA THR A 91 -23.64 12.99 -13.59
C THR A 91 -22.42 12.57 -14.42
N ALA A 92 -21.95 13.43 -15.31
CA ALA A 92 -20.78 13.17 -16.13
C ALA A 92 -19.49 13.02 -15.28
N GLU A 93 -19.33 13.83 -14.23
CA GLU A 93 -18.22 13.68 -13.30
C GLU A 93 -18.29 12.37 -12.50
N PHE A 94 -19.48 11.97 -12.03
CA PHE A 94 -19.66 10.69 -11.35
C PHE A 94 -19.35 9.50 -12.25
N ASP A 95 -19.84 9.51 -13.49
CA ASP A 95 -19.56 8.46 -14.47
C ASP A 95 -18.05 8.38 -14.76
N LYS A 96 -17.39 9.53 -14.96
CA LYS A 96 -15.94 9.59 -15.15
C LYS A 96 -15.14 9.05 -13.96
N ILE A 97 -15.56 9.37 -12.73
CA ILE A 97 -14.92 8.83 -11.52
C ILE A 97 -15.13 7.31 -11.46
N GLY A 98 -16.33 6.83 -11.75
CA GLY A 98 -16.65 5.42 -11.79
C GLY A 98 -15.81 4.65 -12.80
N GLU A 99 -15.71 5.16 -14.04
CA GLU A 99 -14.90 4.56 -15.10
C GLU A 99 -13.40 4.55 -14.75
N ASN A 100 -12.87 5.65 -14.21
CA ASN A 100 -11.47 5.70 -13.78
C ASN A 100 -11.18 4.71 -12.65
N ALA A 101 -12.06 4.61 -11.66
CA ALA A 101 -11.91 3.66 -10.55
C ALA A 101 -11.92 2.21 -11.04
N LEU A 102 -12.81 1.87 -11.98
CA LEU A 102 -12.84 0.54 -12.59
C LEU A 102 -11.57 0.25 -13.39
N LYS A 103 -11.09 1.23 -14.16
CA LYS A 103 -9.84 1.09 -14.92
C LYS A 103 -8.62 0.88 -14.03
N GLU A 104 -8.50 1.65 -12.95
CA GLU A 104 -7.42 1.48 -11.97
C GLU A 104 -7.50 0.11 -11.26
N LEU A 105 -8.72 -0.36 -10.96
CA LEU A 105 -8.95 -1.68 -10.38
C LEU A 105 -8.54 -2.81 -11.34
N ASP A 106 -8.91 -2.73 -12.61
CA ASP A 106 -8.56 -3.73 -13.63
C ASP A 106 -7.04 -3.77 -13.87
N GLU A 107 -6.39 -2.61 -13.88
CA GLU A 107 -4.93 -2.53 -13.98
C GLU A 107 -4.24 -3.14 -12.75
N ALA A 108 -4.73 -2.84 -11.54
CA ALA A 108 -4.21 -3.42 -10.31
C ALA A 108 -4.41 -4.95 -10.28
N SER A 109 -5.58 -5.43 -10.70
CA SER A 109 -5.89 -6.86 -10.81
C SER A 109 -4.94 -7.56 -11.78
N SER A 110 -4.71 -6.96 -12.95
CA SER A 110 -3.77 -7.49 -13.96
C SER A 110 -2.35 -7.61 -13.41
N ARG A 111 -1.86 -6.58 -12.70
CA ARG A 111 -0.54 -6.60 -12.04
C ARG A 111 -0.44 -7.69 -10.96
N ILE A 112 -1.50 -7.89 -10.17
CA ILE A 112 -1.54 -8.94 -9.14
C ILE A 112 -1.50 -10.32 -9.80
N MET A 113 -2.29 -10.52 -10.85
CA MET A 113 -2.33 -11.79 -11.59
C MET A 113 -0.99 -12.12 -12.22
N GLU A 114 -0.33 -11.14 -12.84
CA GLU A 114 1.02 -11.29 -13.39
C GLU A 114 2.04 -11.63 -12.29
N ASN A 115 1.97 -10.98 -11.12
CA ASN A 115 2.87 -11.29 -10.01
C ASN A 115 2.63 -12.71 -9.47
N LEU A 116 1.37 -13.12 -9.37
CA LEU A 116 0.99 -14.46 -8.94
C LEU A 116 1.52 -15.52 -9.91
N GLU A 117 1.35 -15.32 -11.22
CA GLU A 117 1.83 -16.23 -12.26
C GLU A 117 3.36 -16.35 -12.20
N ASN A 118 4.07 -15.23 -12.11
CA ASN A 118 5.54 -15.23 -11.98
C ASN A 118 6.01 -16.00 -10.73
N ARG A 119 5.29 -15.86 -9.60
CA ARG A 119 5.61 -16.61 -8.38
C ARG A 119 5.27 -18.10 -8.50
N MET A 120 4.18 -18.43 -9.17
CA MET A 120 3.76 -19.81 -9.41
C MET A 120 4.77 -20.52 -10.30
N GLN A 121 5.20 -19.86 -11.39
CA GLN A 121 6.23 -20.38 -12.28
C GLN A 121 7.57 -20.59 -11.56
N ALA A 122 8.01 -19.62 -10.75
CA ALA A 122 9.23 -19.78 -9.96
C ALA A 122 9.12 -20.93 -8.94
N PHE A 123 7.93 -21.15 -8.37
CA PHE A 123 7.67 -22.27 -7.49
C PHE A 123 7.69 -23.61 -8.23
N GLU A 124 7.10 -23.67 -9.42
CA GLU A 124 7.13 -24.85 -10.28
C GLU A 124 8.57 -25.22 -10.68
N GLU A 125 9.35 -24.24 -11.14
CA GLU A 125 10.77 -24.45 -11.45
C GLU A 125 11.55 -24.93 -10.23
N THR A 126 11.32 -24.33 -9.05
CA THR A 126 11.97 -24.75 -7.81
C THR A 126 11.57 -26.17 -7.39
N ALA A 127 10.30 -26.53 -7.56
CA ALA A 127 9.80 -27.86 -7.24
C ALA A 127 10.38 -28.92 -8.19
N GLU A 128 10.52 -28.61 -9.48
CA GLU A 128 11.16 -29.48 -10.46
C GLU A 128 12.64 -29.70 -10.14
N ILE A 129 13.38 -28.62 -9.81
CA ILE A 129 14.79 -28.71 -9.41
C ILE A 129 14.92 -29.56 -8.14
N SER A 130 14.08 -29.33 -7.13
CA SER A 130 14.09 -30.10 -5.88
C SER A 130 13.83 -31.58 -6.12
N LYS A 131 12.87 -31.92 -7.00
CA LYS A 131 12.60 -33.31 -7.39
C LYS A 131 13.81 -33.96 -8.05
N GLN A 132 14.47 -33.26 -8.98
CA GLN A 132 15.68 -33.77 -9.63
C GLN A 132 16.85 -33.94 -8.64
N GLU A 133 16.97 -33.05 -7.66
CA GLU A 133 17.98 -33.16 -6.62
C GLU A 133 17.73 -34.38 -5.72
N ILE A 134 16.48 -34.62 -5.31
CA ILE A 134 16.09 -35.81 -4.54
C ILE A 134 16.41 -37.08 -5.34
N GLU A 135 16.09 -37.13 -6.64
CA GLU A 135 16.37 -38.30 -7.48
C GLU A 135 17.88 -38.58 -7.58
N LYS A 136 18.72 -37.54 -7.69
CA LYS A 136 20.18 -37.69 -7.70
C LYS A 136 20.70 -38.16 -6.33
N ASN A 137 20.18 -37.60 -5.25
CA ASN A 137 20.55 -37.98 -3.89
C ASN A 137 20.18 -39.45 -3.60
N GLU A 138 19.04 -39.91 -4.10
CA GLU A 138 18.61 -41.31 -3.96
C GLU A 138 19.59 -42.27 -4.66
N ARG A 139 20.04 -41.93 -5.88
CA ARG A 139 21.06 -42.74 -6.59
C ARG A 139 22.40 -42.79 -5.85
N ILE A 140 22.83 -41.65 -5.28
CA ILE A 140 24.06 -41.60 -4.47
C ILE A 140 23.91 -42.47 -3.21
N LEU A 141 22.71 -42.49 -2.61
CA LEU A 141 22.42 -43.31 -1.45
C LEU A 141 22.44 -44.81 -1.80
N GLU A 142 21.86 -45.19 -2.93
CA GLU A 142 21.88 -46.56 -3.46
C GLU A 142 23.33 -47.03 -3.70
N ASP A 143 24.15 -46.22 -4.38
CA ASP A 143 25.58 -46.49 -4.60
C ASP A 143 26.36 -46.65 -3.27
N PHE A 144 26.00 -45.84 -2.26
CA PHE A 144 26.61 -45.90 -0.94
C PHE A 144 26.20 -47.17 -0.18
N GLU A 145 24.93 -47.56 -0.22
CA GLU A 145 24.42 -48.79 0.39
C GLU A 145 25.08 -50.03 -0.23
N ASP A 146 25.18 -50.07 -1.56
CA ASP A 146 25.89 -51.11 -2.31
C ASP A 146 27.36 -51.22 -1.92
N LYS A 147 28.02 -50.07 -1.69
CA LYS A 147 29.40 -50.04 -1.25
C LYS A 147 29.54 -50.56 0.18
N ILE A 148 28.65 -50.17 1.09
CA ILE A 148 28.65 -50.67 2.47
C ILE A 148 28.37 -52.17 2.54
N GLU A 149 27.44 -52.67 1.73
CA GLU A 149 27.15 -54.11 1.68
C GLU A 149 28.34 -54.91 1.16
N ARG A 150 29.01 -54.43 0.10
CA ARG A 150 30.27 -55.01 -0.38
C ARG A 150 31.36 -54.93 0.69
N ASP A 151 31.57 -53.79 1.32
CA ASP A 151 32.60 -53.60 2.35
C ASP A 151 32.36 -54.49 3.58
N ARG A 152 31.08 -54.71 3.96
CA ARG A 152 30.66 -55.63 5.01
C ARG A 152 30.94 -57.08 4.62
N ASN A 153 30.59 -57.47 3.40
CA ASN A 153 30.84 -58.82 2.87
C ASN A 153 32.35 -59.10 2.68
N GLU A 154 33.15 -58.07 2.38
CA GLU A 154 34.60 -58.16 2.25
C GLU A 154 35.36 -58.07 3.59
N GLY A 155 34.65 -57.87 4.71
CA GLY A 155 35.25 -57.89 6.05
C GLY A 155 36.29 -56.78 6.27
N LEU A 156 36.03 -55.56 5.76
CA LEU A 156 36.93 -54.41 5.90
C LEU A 156 37.23 -54.02 7.36
N PHE A 157 36.33 -54.37 8.29
CA PHE A 157 36.54 -54.22 9.73
C PHE A 157 37.79 -54.97 10.24
N PHE A 158 38.18 -56.08 9.59
CA PHE A 158 39.32 -56.90 10.00
C PHE A 158 40.60 -56.63 9.22
N LYS A 159 40.53 -56.05 8.01
CA LYS A 159 41.72 -55.65 7.24
C LYS A 159 42.47 -54.52 7.93
N ASN A 160 41.76 -53.49 8.40
CA ASN A 160 42.38 -52.37 9.12
C ASN A 160 42.92 -52.75 10.52
N LEU A 161 42.43 -53.84 11.13
CA LEU A 161 42.96 -54.36 12.39
C LEU A 161 44.20 -55.24 12.21
N ARG A 162 44.47 -55.72 10.99
CA ARG A 162 45.62 -56.61 10.70
C ARG A 162 46.89 -55.84 10.35
N GLU A 163 46.77 -54.58 9.94
CA GLU A 163 47.91 -53.66 9.81
C GLU A 163 48.36 -53.16 11.19
N LYS A 164 49.29 -53.90 11.78
CA LYS A 164 49.98 -53.51 13.01
C LYS A 164 50.78 -52.23 12.78
N ALA A 165 50.30 -51.09 13.28
CA ALA A 165 51.10 -49.87 13.37
C ALA A 165 52.30 -50.07 14.32
N PRO A 166 53.52 -49.62 13.97
CA PRO A 166 54.71 -49.83 14.81
C PRO A 166 54.63 -49.02 16.12
N PRO A 167 55.17 -49.56 17.24
CA PRO A 167 54.90 -49.11 18.62
C PRO A 167 55.58 -47.78 19.05
N GLY A 168 55.82 -46.87 18.11
CA GLY A 168 56.31 -45.51 18.39
C GLY A 168 55.55 -44.42 17.63
N LYS A 169 54.69 -44.79 16.67
CA LYS A 169 53.90 -43.83 15.89
C LYS A 169 52.63 -43.40 16.61
N ALA A 170 52.00 -44.26 17.40
CA ALA A 170 50.76 -43.94 18.11
C ALA A 170 50.91 -42.79 19.13
N GLU A 171 52.03 -42.68 19.86
CA GLU A 171 52.25 -41.55 20.79
C GLU A 171 52.64 -40.25 20.06
N ALA A 172 53.34 -40.35 18.93
CA ALA A 172 53.69 -39.20 18.10
C ALA A 172 52.46 -38.69 17.31
N GLU A 173 51.64 -39.60 16.80
CA GLU A 173 50.37 -39.35 16.13
C GLU A 173 49.34 -38.82 17.14
N ALA A 174 49.25 -39.34 18.36
CA ALA A 174 48.38 -38.76 19.39
C ALA A 174 48.79 -37.33 19.81
N LYS A 175 50.09 -37.03 19.84
CA LYS A 175 50.60 -35.67 20.08
C LYS A 175 50.37 -34.75 18.88
N LEU A 176 50.48 -35.28 17.66
CA LEU A 176 50.17 -34.55 16.42
C LEU A 176 48.67 -34.32 16.25
N GLU A 177 47.83 -35.29 16.60
CA GLU A 177 46.37 -35.18 16.60
C GLU A 177 45.91 -34.23 17.71
N GLY A 178 46.51 -34.29 18.90
CA GLY A 178 46.27 -33.30 19.96
C GLY A 178 46.67 -31.88 19.53
N GLN A 179 47.77 -31.72 18.79
CA GLN A 179 48.16 -30.44 18.20
C GLN A 179 47.24 -30.01 17.05
N LYS A 180 46.82 -30.93 16.19
CA LYS A 180 45.88 -30.69 15.08
C LYS A 180 44.49 -30.33 15.59
N ILE A 181 44.02 -30.96 16.66
CA ILE A 181 42.77 -30.59 17.34
C ILE A 181 42.92 -29.22 18.01
N ARG A 182 44.08 -28.89 18.59
CA ARG A 182 44.36 -27.57 19.16
C ARG A 182 44.45 -26.48 18.08
N GLU A 183 45.04 -26.77 16.92
CA GLU A 183 45.11 -25.88 15.75
C GLU A 183 43.74 -25.71 15.11
N VAL A 184 42.97 -26.79 14.90
CA VAL A 184 41.60 -26.73 14.41
C VAL A 184 40.69 -26.01 15.41
N THR A 185 40.95 -26.09 16.72
CA THR A 185 40.24 -25.27 17.73
C THR A 185 40.70 -23.81 17.70
N LYS A 186 41.98 -23.53 17.39
CA LYS A 186 42.55 -22.18 17.23
C LYS A 186 42.09 -21.50 15.93
N GLU A 187 41.88 -22.27 14.86
CA GLU A 187 41.38 -21.83 13.55
C GLU A 187 39.84 -21.79 13.49
N SER A 188 39.13 -22.72 14.15
CA SER A 188 37.65 -22.68 14.29
C SER A 188 37.18 -21.68 15.36
N ALA A 189 38.07 -21.19 16.22
CA ALA A 189 37.91 -19.96 16.98
C ALA A 189 38.06 -18.74 16.04
N GLY A 190 37.15 -18.64 15.06
CA GLY A 190 37.09 -17.59 14.04
C GLY A 190 36.92 -16.18 14.64
N SER A 191 38.04 -15.61 15.09
CA SER A 191 38.20 -14.33 15.78
C SER A 191 37.73 -13.11 14.96
N LYS A 192 37.58 -13.26 13.63
CA LYS A 192 37.16 -12.16 12.74
C LYS A 192 35.66 -12.18 12.42
N ILE A 193 35.09 -13.35 12.16
CA ILE A 193 33.68 -13.50 11.77
C ILE A 193 32.76 -13.32 12.97
N ARG A 194 33.06 -13.96 14.10
CA ARG A 194 32.26 -13.82 15.33
C ARG A 194 32.24 -12.38 15.84
N ARG A 195 33.42 -11.74 15.85
CA ARG A 195 33.56 -10.30 16.18
C ARG A 195 32.73 -9.40 15.27
N ASN A 196 32.72 -9.65 13.97
CA ASN A 196 31.92 -8.86 13.03
C ASN A 196 30.41 -9.05 13.26
N ILE A 197 29.99 -10.24 13.66
CA ILE A 197 28.59 -10.53 14.03
C ILE A 197 28.19 -9.74 15.29
N TYR A 198 29.02 -9.72 16.34
CA TYR A 198 28.71 -8.90 17.53
C TYR A 198 28.69 -7.40 17.21
N LEU A 199 29.60 -6.91 16.36
CA LEU A 199 29.58 -5.50 15.93
C LEU A 199 28.32 -5.15 15.14
N ALA A 200 27.87 -6.04 14.25
CA ALA A 200 26.61 -5.88 13.51
C ALA A 200 25.39 -5.85 14.45
N LEU A 201 25.32 -6.78 15.41
CA LEU A 201 24.25 -6.84 16.40
C LEU A 201 24.24 -5.60 17.32
N MET A 202 25.41 -5.12 17.74
CA MET A 202 25.54 -3.90 18.53
C MET A 202 25.11 -2.65 17.76
N SER A 203 25.47 -2.56 16.48
CA SER A 203 25.03 -1.48 15.59
C SER A 203 23.50 -1.50 15.41
N LEU A 204 22.92 -2.67 15.15
CA LEU A 204 21.47 -2.84 15.04
C LEU A 204 20.76 -2.41 16.33
N LEU A 205 21.27 -2.83 17.49
CA LEU A 205 20.70 -2.45 18.79
C LEU A 205 20.79 -0.95 19.06
N LEU A 206 21.91 -0.29 18.73
CA LEU A 206 22.04 1.17 18.84
C LEU A 206 21.00 1.90 17.99
N VAL A 207 20.74 1.43 16.77
CA VAL A 207 19.69 1.99 15.90
C VAL A 207 18.30 1.76 16.52
N THR A 208 18.03 0.57 17.05
CA THR A 208 16.73 0.29 17.70
C THR A 208 16.49 1.13 18.96
N ILE A 209 17.51 1.36 19.78
CA ILE A 209 17.44 2.20 20.97
C ILE A 209 17.26 3.67 20.57
N GLY A 210 18.02 4.14 19.58
CA GLY A 210 17.88 5.50 19.04
C GLY A 210 16.47 5.77 18.52
N ASN A 211 15.90 4.83 17.76
CA ASN A 211 14.53 4.94 17.24
C ASN A 211 13.48 4.91 18.37
N ALA A 212 13.65 4.03 19.37
CA ALA A 212 12.74 3.93 20.51
C ALA A 212 12.80 5.14 21.47
N VAL A 213 13.90 5.92 21.46
CA VAL A 213 14.06 7.12 22.30
C VAL A 213 13.68 8.39 21.55
N LEU A 214 13.95 8.47 20.24
CA LEU A 214 13.77 9.70 19.44
C LEU A 214 12.47 9.73 18.63
N ALA A 215 11.97 8.58 18.15
CA ALA A 215 10.85 8.55 17.19
C ALA A 215 9.48 8.27 17.82
N THR A 216 9.42 7.88 19.10
CA THR A 216 8.15 7.58 19.80
C THR A 216 7.89 8.57 20.93
N PRO A 217 6.72 9.26 20.95
CA PRO A 217 6.39 10.26 21.97
C PRO A 217 6.11 9.65 23.36
N GLU A 218 5.82 8.34 23.44
CA GLU A 218 5.68 7.58 24.69
C GLU A 218 6.88 6.64 24.86
N VAL A 219 7.92 7.13 25.54
CA VAL A 219 9.13 6.33 25.80
C VAL A 219 8.83 5.25 26.84
N GLU A 220 8.68 4.01 26.39
CA GLU A 220 8.60 2.86 27.27
C GLU A 220 9.98 2.54 27.89
N TRP A 221 10.33 3.23 28.97
CA TRP A 221 11.58 3.06 29.72
C TRP A 221 11.87 1.60 30.10
N ARG A 222 10.83 0.77 30.28
CA ARG A 222 10.96 -0.67 30.53
C ARG A 222 11.58 -1.41 29.33
N LYS A 223 11.18 -1.08 28.10
CA LYS A 223 11.73 -1.66 26.87
C LYS A 223 13.14 -1.14 26.61
N VAL A 224 13.38 0.15 26.83
CA VAL A 224 14.71 0.76 26.71
C VAL A 224 15.69 0.16 27.72
N ALA A 225 15.27 -0.05 28.98
CA ALA A 225 16.09 -0.71 30.00
C ALA A 225 16.41 -2.17 29.65
N ALA A 226 15.43 -2.91 29.13
CA ALA A 226 15.65 -4.29 28.68
C ALA A 226 16.64 -4.37 27.51
N LEU A 227 16.50 -3.49 26.51
CA LEU A 227 17.45 -3.38 25.39
C LEU A 227 18.84 -2.94 25.86
N GLY A 228 18.91 -2.03 26.83
CA GLY A 228 20.16 -1.62 27.46
C GLY A 228 20.89 -2.78 28.15
N LEU A 229 20.18 -3.62 28.91
CA LEU A 229 20.77 -4.81 29.54
C LEU A 229 21.33 -5.81 28.50
N ILE A 230 20.59 -6.02 27.41
CA ILE A 230 21.04 -6.90 26.31
C ILE A 230 22.30 -6.33 25.65
N PHE A 231 22.35 -5.01 25.44
CA PHE A 231 23.52 -4.32 24.89
C PHE A 231 24.76 -4.46 25.80
N PHE A 232 24.60 -4.30 27.12
CA PHE A 232 25.69 -4.54 28.07
C PHE A 232 26.18 -5.99 28.06
N GLY A 233 25.28 -6.97 27.91
CA GLY A 233 25.65 -8.38 27.73
C GLY A 233 26.49 -8.64 26.49
N LEU A 234 26.11 -8.04 25.35
CA LEU A 234 26.87 -8.14 24.10
C LEU A 234 28.22 -7.41 24.18
N LEU A 235 28.29 -6.28 24.88
CA LEU A 235 29.55 -5.57 25.11
C LEU A 235 30.52 -6.41 25.95
N ALA A 236 30.01 -7.12 26.96
CA ALA A 236 30.81 -8.06 27.76
C ALA A 236 31.31 -9.24 26.91
N GLN A 237 30.47 -9.81 26.03
CA GLN A 237 30.88 -10.85 25.08
C GLN A 237 31.97 -10.35 24.12
N TYR A 238 31.80 -9.13 23.59
CA TYR A 238 32.78 -8.50 22.70
C TYR A 238 34.13 -8.26 23.40
N ILE A 239 34.13 -7.75 24.63
CA ILE A 239 35.34 -7.53 25.43
C ILE A 239 36.01 -8.87 25.79
N TYR A 240 35.22 -9.90 26.12
CA TYR A 240 35.74 -11.24 26.39
C TYR A 240 36.48 -11.80 25.16
N GLU A 241 35.89 -11.73 23.98
CA GLU A 241 36.55 -12.15 22.73
C GLU A 241 37.78 -11.31 22.37
N GLN A 242 37.74 -10.01 22.65
CA GLN A 242 38.88 -9.13 22.44
C GLN A 242 40.04 -9.45 23.39
N SER A 243 39.75 -9.75 24.65
CA SER A 243 40.77 -10.15 25.62
C SER A 243 41.42 -11.49 25.27
N LEU A 244 40.63 -12.48 24.83
CA LEU A 244 41.14 -13.76 24.34
C LEU A 244 42.03 -13.60 23.09
N SER A 245 41.60 -12.73 22.16
CA SER A 245 42.39 -12.42 20.96
C SER A 245 43.71 -11.72 21.30
N SER A 246 43.69 -10.77 22.25
CA SER A 246 44.88 -10.02 22.68
C SER A 246 45.90 -10.88 23.45
N THR A 247 45.43 -11.87 24.22
CA THR A 247 46.30 -12.85 24.92
C THR A 247 47.02 -13.75 23.92
N THR A 248 46.36 -14.07 22.80
CA THR A 248 46.96 -14.86 21.71
C THR A 248 48.09 -14.06 21.04
N GLU A 249 47.87 -12.78 20.78
CA GLU A 249 48.86 -11.88 20.14
C GLU A 249 50.10 -11.60 21.02
N LYS A 250 49.93 -11.59 22.35
CA LYS A 250 51.06 -11.42 23.30
C LYS A 250 51.94 -12.66 23.44
N THR A 251 51.40 -13.85 23.17
CA THR A 251 52.16 -15.11 23.29
C THR A 251 53.10 -15.31 22.10
N ASP A 252 52.76 -14.75 20.93
CA ASP A 252 53.60 -14.81 19.73
C ASP A 252 54.76 -13.79 19.76
N LYS A 253 54.65 -12.69 20.52
CA LYS A 253 55.73 -11.67 20.66
C LYS A 253 56.80 -11.99 21.71
N ASN A 254 56.58 -12.97 22.58
CA ASN A 254 57.54 -13.40 23.60
C ASN A 254 58.38 -14.63 23.18
N LYS A 255 58.29 -15.03 21.91
CA LYS A 255 59.00 -16.18 21.32
C LYS A 255 59.93 -15.80 20.16
N GLU A 256 60.22 -14.51 19.99
CA GLU A 256 61.25 -14.00 19.09
C GLU A 256 62.49 -13.58 19.89
#